data_AF-A0A959GQR2-F1
#
_entry.id   AF-A0A959GQR2-F1
#
_cell.length_a   1.000
_cell.length_b   1.000
_cell.length_c   1.000
_cell.angle_alpha   90.00
_cell.angle_beta   90.00
_cell.angle_gamma   90.00
#
_symmetry.space_group_name_H-M   'P 1'
#
loop_
_entity.id
_entity.type
_entity.pdbx_description
1 polymer ?
#
loop_
_entity_poly.entity_id
_entity_poly.type
_entity_poly.pdbx_seq_one_letter_code
_entity_poly.pdbx_strand_id
1 'polypeptide(L)'
;MQFELRPYKTIGPLVFGDSRADVRECFDNAPEVVAMAEGRLPNEQYKSSGIFVIYDKYDRFAAAEISRPAQPTFEKKNLLSIPWEELITWFRKLDPKLEESEKDFVSFKLGISAFAPNKDKNPKVLPTSITVFRENFFYVKDGIPDPQDVNSFHLHVAHVEPIEQQNLTFDGIEQAFQTAFAKNREFALLLWNGVPIKFTYTVDLPLMLKTVLSMLEALIEKGTGTHTLEFDCPAFTTRWDLKWDEKFIQIESHWDKVDGGYEAALNEEAEEIFKLLLLKKEFVFEWKMLLQQCRQAFELSGASLNQVIDRELIRLLRKLERQISHFGKFYKKQEKLITTQADDRKKVDFRKLPQWAQYILIALILVLVVVPAYLLSKDKNSPFWMLKNLRPIVLYLTPFLLITFYWIYRINKRIKS
;
A
#
# COMPACT_ATOMS: atom_id res chain seq x y z
N MET A 1 -27.00 -21.20 -13.28
CA MET A 1 -27.52 -21.20 -11.89
C MET A 1 -28.54 -20.08 -11.74
N GLN A 2 -29.62 -20.30 -11.00
CA GLN A 2 -30.61 -19.27 -10.71
C GLN A 2 -30.30 -18.64 -9.35
N PHE A 3 -30.31 -17.32 -9.26
CA PHE A 3 -30.11 -16.57 -8.00
C PHE A 3 -31.37 -15.76 -7.71
N GLU A 4 -32.18 -16.21 -6.75
CA GLU A 4 -33.29 -15.40 -6.23
C GLU A 4 -32.71 -14.24 -5.41
N LEU A 5 -33.03 -13.02 -5.80
CA LEU A 5 -32.53 -11.81 -5.14
C LEU A 5 -33.52 -11.37 -4.06
N ARG A 6 -33.04 -11.27 -2.83
CA ARG A 6 -33.79 -10.66 -1.72
C ARG A 6 -33.02 -9.43 -1.25
N PRO A 7 -33.53 -8.21 -1.51
CA PRO A 7 -32.87 -6.96 -1.16
C PRO A 7 -32.27 -6.99 0.25
N TYR A 8 -30.98 -6.67 0.34
CA TYR A 8 -30.20 -6.59 1.59
C TYR A 8 -30.16 -7.86 2.44
N LYS A 9 -30.61 -8.99 1.93
CA LYS A 9 -30.64 -10.26 2.66
C LYS A 9 -29.80 -11.33 1.98
N THR A 10 -30.20 -11.74 0.78
CA THR A 10 -29.61 -12.92 0.14
C THR A 10 -29.52 -12.82 -1.39
N ILE A 11 -28.59 -13.59 -1.95
CA ILE A 11 -28.40 -13.80 -3.40
C ILE A 11 -28.39 -15.31 -3.63
N GLY A 12 -29.55 -15.89 -3.92
CA GLY A 12 -29.74 -17.34 -3.90
C GLY A 12 -29.33 -17.93 -2.54
N PRO A 13 -28.35 -18.85 -2.47
CA PRO A 13 -27.89 -19.45 -1.21
C PRO A 13 -26.99 -18.52 -0.38
N LEU A 14 -26.47 -17.43 -0.96
CA LEU A 14 -25.52 -16.54 -0.27
C LEU A 14 -26.25 -15.57 0.66
N VAL A 15 -25.79 -15.44 1.90
CA VAL A 15 -26.33 -14.47 2.87
C VAL A 15 -25.31 -13.37 3.11
N PHE A 16 -25.71 -12.10 3.01
CA PHE A 16 -24.80 -10.99 3.30
C PHE A 16 -24.25 -11.08 4.72
N GLY A 17 -22.94 -10.90 4.87
CA GLY A 17 -22.22 -11.07 6.14
C GLY A 17 -21.62 -12.46 6.37
N ASP A 18 -21.96 -13.45 5.54
CA ASP A 18 -21.34 -14.79 5.58
C ASP A 18 -19.82 -14.71 5.44
N SER A 19 -19.10 -15.61 6.11
CA SER A 19 -17.65 -15.70 5.91
C SER A 19 -17.31 -16.22 4.52
N ARG A 20 -16.10 -15.96 4.03
CA ARG A 20 -15.58 -16.56 2.80
C ARG A 20 -15.68 -18.09 2.79
N ALA A 21 -15.54 -18.75 3.95
CA ALA A 21 -15.68 -20.21 4.03
C ALA A 21 -17.12 -20.63 3.74
N ASP A 22 -18.11 -19.99 4.39
CA ASP A 22 -19.53 -20.28 4.20
C ASP A 22 -19.96 -20.01 2.74
N VAL A 23 -19.45 -18.93 2.13
CA VAL A 23 -19.68 -18.65 0.72
C VAL A 23 -19.15 -19.76 -0.18
N ARG A 24 -17.96 -20.28 0.09
CA ARG A 24 -17.36 -21.38 -0.70
C ARG A 24 -18.16 -22.67 -0.60
N GLU A 25 -18.76 -22.95 0.56
CA GLU A 25 -19.64 -24.11 0.74
C GLU A 25 -20.90 -24.05 -0.15
N CYS A 26 -21.28 -22.87 -0.62
CA CYS A 26 -22.41 -22.68 -1.54
C CYS A 26 -22.10 -23.07 -2.99
N PHE A 27 -20.84 -23.43 -3.32
CA PHE A 27 -20.41 -23.71 -4.69
C PHE A 27 -19.69 -25.05 -4.81
N ASP A 28 -20.03 -25.83 -5.84
CA ASP A 28 -19.38 -27.12 -6.12
C ASP A 28 -17.94 -26.99 -6.65
N ASN A 29 -17.57 -25.82 -7.16
CA ASN A 29 -16.28 -25.57 -7.79
C ASN A 29 -15.47 -24.53 -7.00
N ALA A 30 -14.16 -24.74 -6.93
CA ALA A 30 -13.25 -23.76 -6.35
C ALA A 30 -13.29 -22.44 -7.15
N PRO A 31 -13.24 -21.28 -6.48
CA PRO A 31 -13.19 -19.99 -7.16
C PRO A 31 -11.83 -19.74 -7.80
N GLU A 32 -11.83 -18.91 -8.84
CA GLU A 32 -10.64 -18.18 -9.24
C GLU A 32 -10.46 -16.96 -8.33
N VAL A 33 -9.31 -16.89 -7.65
CA VAL A 33 -9.00 -15.80 -6.74
C VAL A 33 -8.48 -14.61 -7.54
N VAL A 34 -9.20 -13.49 -7.51
CA VAL A 34 -8.86 -12.26 -8.22
C VAL A 34 -8.20 -11.28 -7.25
N ALA A 35 -6.92 -11.01 -7.49
CA ALA A 35 -6.17 -10.05 -6.71
C ALA A 35 -6.72 -8.63 -6.92
N MET A 36 -6.93 -7.90 -5.82
CA MET A 36 -7.36 -6.51 -5.83
C MET A 36 -6.15 -5.59 -5.65
N ALA A 37 -6.27 -4.34 -6.09
CA ALA A 37 -5.30 -3.29 -5.78
C ALA A 37 -5.28 -2.99 -4.27
N GLU A 38 -4.17 -2.40 -3.81
CA GLU A 38 -3.90 -1.77 -2.50
C GLU A 38 -4.89 -2.09 -1.35
N GLY A 39 -4.42 -2.83 -0.34
CA GLY A 39 -5.14 -3.08 0.91
C GLY A 39 -6.36 -4.00 0.86
N ARG A 40 -6.94 -4.26 -0.31
CA ARG A 40 -8.19 -5.03 -0.42
C ARG A 40 -7.95 -6.54 -0.38
N LEU A 41 -8.82 -7.24 0.35
CA LEU A 41 -8.88 -8.70 0.30
C LEU A 41 -9.23 -9.17 -1.11
N PRO A 42 -8.70 -10.34 -1.55
CA PRO A 42 -8.96 -10.83 -2.88
C PRO A 42 -10.42 -11.25 -3.04
N ASN A 43 -11.00 -10.93 -4.19
CA ASN A 43 -12.35 -11.35 -4.54
C ASN A 43 -12.33 -12.71 -5.24
N GLU A 44 -13.50 -13.30 -5.45
CA GLU A 44 -13.62 -14.67 -5.95
C GLU A 44 -14.55 -14.74 -7.16
N GLN A 45 -14.08 -15.35 -8.24
CA GLN A 45 -14.86 -15.55 -9.45
C GLN A 45 -15.25 -17.03 -9.59
N TYR A 46 -16.55 -17.28 -9.64
CA TYR A 46 -17.12 -18.60 -9.93
C TYR A 46 -17.64 -18.60 -11.37
N LYS A 47 -16.72 -18.79 -12.33
CA LYS A 47 -17.00 -18.64 -13.78
C LYS A 47 -18.16 -19.53 -14.27
N SER A 48 -18.21 -20.78 -13.84
CA SER A 48 -19.28 -21.73 -14.21
C SER A 48 -20.65 -21.29 -13.68
N SER A 49 -20.67 -20.64 -12.52
CA SER A 49 -21.88 -20.11 -11.88
C SER A 49 -22.27 -18.72 -12.38
N GLY A 50 -21.37 -18.00 -13.06
CA GLY A 50 -21.61 -16.64 -13.57
C GLY A 50 -21.66 -15.57 -12.47
N ILE A 51 -20.91 -15.74 -11.38
CA ILE A 51 -20.91 -14.81 -10.24
C ILE A 51 -19.50 -14.42 -9.81
N PHE A 52 -19.31 -13.14 -9.53
CA PHE A 52 -18.11 -12.56 -8.95
C PHE A 52 -18.45 -12.04 -7.55
N VAL A 53 -17.86 -12.65 -6.54
CA VAL A 53 -18.13 -12.38 -5.13
C VAL A 53 -17.14 -11.32 -4.62
N ILE A 54 -17.71 -10.29 -4.00
CA ILE A 54 -16.99 -9.17 -3.41
C ILE A 54 -17.12 -9.27 -1.90
N TYR A 55 -15.96 -9.37 -1.25
CA TYR A 55 -15.88 -9.37 0.21
C TYR A 55 -15.59 -7.95 0.70
N ASP A 56 -16.07 -7.66 1.91
CA ASP A 56 -15.59 -6.50 2.64
C ASP A 56 -14.20 -6.77 3.23
N LYS A 57 -13.68 -5.78 3.93
CA LYS A 57 -12.38 -5.84 4.61
C LYS A 57 -12.28 -6.83 5.78
N TYR A 58 -13.41 -7.33 6.27
CA TYR A 58 -13.50 -8.33 7.34
C TYR A 58 -13.65 -9.75 6.78
N ASP A 59 -13.43 -9.91 5.47
CA ASP A 59 -13.61 -11.16 4.74
C ASP A 59 -15.06 -11.68 4.76
N ARG A 60 -16.03 -10.76 4.84
CA ARG A 60 -17.46 -11.05 4.85
C ARG A 60 -18.10 -10.73 3.52
N PHE A 61 -19.08 -11.53 3.11
CA PHE A 61 -19.79 -11.33 1.86
C PHE A 61 -20.54 -9.98 1.85
N ALA A 62 -20.18 -9.10 0.91
CA ALA A 62 -20.67 -7.73 0.90
C ALA A 62 -21.45 -7.38 -0.39
N ALA A 63 -21.02 -7.91 -1.53
CA ALA A 63 -21.70 -7.74 -2.80
C ALA A 63 -21.38 -8.88 -3.76
N ALA A 64 -22.18 -9.03 -4.80
CA ALA A 64 -21.83 -9.86 -5.95
C ALA A 64 -22.22 -9.19 -7.26
N GLU A 65 -21.37 -9.36 -8.27
CA GLU A 65 -21.68 -9.07 -9.65
C GLU A 65 -22.08 -10.38 -10.35
N ILE A 66 -23.27 -10.41 -10.93
CA ILE A 66 -23.88 -11.58 -11.54
C ILE A 66 -23.99 -11.34 -13.04
N SER A 67 -23.43 -12.26 -13.83
CA SER A 67 -23.41 -12.20 -15.30
C SER A 67 -23.80 -13.56 -15.90
N ARG A 68 -24.00 -13.62 -17.21
CA ARG A 68 -24.31 -14.90 -17.89
C ARG A 68 -23.17 -15.90 -17.64
N PRO A 69 -23.46 -17.18 -17.38
CA PRO A 69 -24.73 -17.89 -17.62
C PRO A 69 -25.73 -17.86 -16.44
N ALA A 70 -25.49 -17.07 -15.40
CA ALA A 70 -26.39 -16.96 -14.26
C ALA A 70 -27.75 -16.33 -14.65
N GLN A 71 -28.76 -16.58 -13.81
CA GLN A 71 -30.09 -16.01 -13.94
C GLN A 71 -30.48 -15.30 -12.63
N PRO A 72 -30.09 -14.02 -12.44
CA PRO A 72 -30.51 -13.24 -11.29
C PRO A 72 -32.00 -12.90 -11.42
N THR A 73 -32.81 -13.46 -10.55
CA THR A 73 -34.26 -13.27 -10.55
C THR A 73 -34.72 -12.42 -9.39
N PHE A 74 -35.44 -11.33 -9.67
CA PHE A 74 -36.12 -10.48 -8.69
C PHE A 74 -37.60 -10.38 -9.06
N GLU A 75 -38.50 -10.56 -8.08
CA GLU A 75 -39.95 -10.67 -8.32
C GLU A 75 -40.30 -11.65 -9.47
N LYS A 76 -39.62 -12.80 -9.51
CA LYS A 76 -39.75 -13.87 -10.53
C LYS A 76 -39.34 -13.47 -11.95
N LYS A 77 -38.71 -12.32 -12.16
CA LYS A 77 -38.19 -11.88 -13.47
C LYS A 77 -36.68 -11.98 -13.52
N ASN A 78 -36.13 -12.58 -14.59
CA ASN A 78 -34.68 -12.63 -14.81
C ASN A 78 -34.18 -11.28 -15.33
N LEU A 79 -33.43 -10.56 -14.50
CA LEU A 79 -32.98 -9.20 -14.79
C LEU A 79 -32.01 -9.11 -15.97
N LEU A 80 -31.25 -10.18 -16.26
CA LEU A 80 -30.36 -10.25 -17.43
C LEU A 80 -31.11 -10.54 -18.74
N SER A 81 -32.42 -10.78 -18.70
CA SER A 81 -33.25 -11.06 -19.88
C SER A 81 -34.24 -9.95 -20.22
N ILE A 82 -34.27 -8.87 -19.43
CA ILE A 82 -35.16 -7.73 -19.64
C ILE A 82 -34.40 -6.64 -20.42
N PRO A 83 -34.96 -6.11 -21.53
CA PRO A 83 -34.38 -4.96 -22.23
C PRO A 83 -34.20 -3.75 -21.31
N TRP A 84 -33.12 -3.00 -21.50
CA TRP A 84 -32.77 -1.88 -20.63
C TRP A 84 -33.92 -0.89 -20.41
N GLU A 85 -34.61 -0.48 -21.49
CA GLU A 85 -35.75 0.43 -21.43
C GLU A 85 -36.88 -0.06 -20.51
N GLU A 86 -37.18 -1.35 -20.54
CA GLU A 86 -38.21 -1.95 -19.68
C GLU A 86 -37.70 -2.04 -18.24
N LEU A 87 -36.44 -2.44 -18.06
CA LEU A 87 -35.83 -2.60 -16.74
C LEU A 87 -35.78 -1.26 -15.99
N ILE A 88 -35.32 -0.19 -16.62
CA ILE A 88 -35.23 1.14 -15.99
C ILE A 88 -36.63 1.69 -15.67
N THR A 89 -37.60 1.55 -16.58
CA THR A 89 -38.98 1.98 -16.33
C THR A 89 -39.60 1.22 -15.17
N TRP A 90 -39.31 -0.07 -15.04
CA TRP A 90 -39.79 -0.86 -13.92
C TRP A 90 -39.12 -0.45 -12.60
N PHE A 91 -37.80 -0.31 -12.58
CA PHE A 91 -37.06 0.08 -11.36
C PHE A 91 -37.43 1.48 -10.87
N ARG A 92 -37.67 2.46 -11.77
CA ARG A 92 -38.16 3.80 -11.37
C ARG A 92 -39.52 3.77 -10.66
N LYS A 93 -40.38 2.78 -10.97
CA LYS A 93 -41.66 2.61 -10.26
C LYS A 93 -41.44 2.07 -8.83
N LEU A 94 -40.45 1.21 -8.66
CA LEU A 94 -40.11 0.63 -7.36
C LEU A 94 -39.31 1.61 -6.48
N ASP A 95 -38.43 2.39 -7.12
CA ASP A 95 -37.54 3.37 -6.51
C ASP A 95 -37.56 4.68 -7.30
N PRO A 96 -38.40 5.66 -6.90
CA PRO A 96 -38.42 6.98 -7.54
C PRO A 96 -37.11 7.77 -7.40
N LYS A 97 -36.19 7.36 -6.51
CA LYS A 97 -34.87 7.98 -6.30
C LYS A 97 -33.74 7.20 -6.98
N LEU A 98 -34.06 6.35 -7.95
CA LEU A 98 -33.09 5.60 -8.73
C LEU A 98 -32.04 6.53 -9.34
N GLU A 99 -30.76 6.24 -9.11
CA GLU A 99 -29.67 6.97 -9.72
C GLU A 99 -29.28 6.30 -11.04
N GLU A 100 -29.09 7.09 -12.09
CA GLU A 100 -28.70 6.61 -13.42
C GLU A 100 -27.45 7.34 -13.90
N SER A 101 -26.54 6.59 -14.52
CA SER A 101 -25.36 7.12 -15.20
C SER A 101 -25.40 6.86 -16.71
N GLU A 102 -24.31 7.15 -17.42
CA GLU A 102 -24.15 6.82 -18.83
C GLU A 102 -24.23 5.31 -19.13
N LYS A 103 -23.92 4.43 -18.15
CA LYS A 103 -23.79 2.98 -18.42
C LYS A 103 -24.51 2.07 -17.44
N ASP A 104 -24.98 2.60 -16.32
CA ASP A 104 -25.64 1.84 -15.28
C ASP A 104 -26.77 2.62 -14.61
N PHE A 105 -27.48 1.91 -13.74
CA PHE A 105 -28.30 2.52 -12.69
C PHE A 105 -27.98 1.88 -11.35
N VAL A 106 -28.31 2.56 -10.26
CA VAL A 106 -28.22 2.05 -8.89
C VAL A 106 -29.52 2.37 -8.14
N SER A 107 -30.14 1.34 -7.55
CA SER A 107 -31.21 1.47 -6.57
C SER A 107 -30.68 1.22 -5.17
N PHE A 108 -30.46 2.30 -4.42
CA PHE A 108 -30.14 2.23 -2.98
C PHE A 108 -31.35 1.85 -2.12
N LYS A 109 -32.56 1.84 -2.67
CA LYS A 109 -33.71 1.27 -1.96
C LYS A 109 -33.68 -0.26 -1.97
N LEU A 110 -33.17 -0.87 -3.04
CA LEU A 110 -33.25 -2.32 -3.28
C LEU A 110 -31.91 -3.03 -3.16
N GLY A 111 -30.79 -2.30 -3.13
CA GLY A 111 -29.46 -2.91 -3.12
C GLY A 111 -29.09 -3.55 -4.45
N ILE A 112 -29.61 -3.02 -5.56
CA ILE A 112 -29.47 -3.60 -6.90
C ILE A 112 -29.01 -2.53 -7.89
N SER A 113 -28.06 -2.89 -8.73
CA SER A 113 -27.56 -2.12 -9.86
C SER A 113 -27.53 -2.99 -11.11
N ALA A 114 -27.71 -2.38 -12.28
CA ALA A 114 -27.55 -3.07 -13.56
C ALA A 114 -26.60 -2.28 -14.46
N PHE A 115 -25.69 -3.01 -15.12
CA PHE A 115 -24.73 -2.45 -16.07
C PHE A 115 -25.10 -2.88 -17.49
N ALA A 116 -25.24 -1.90 -18.38
CA ALA A 116 -25.60 -2.11 -19.78
C ALA A 116 -24.72 -1.23 -20.68
N PRO A 117 -23.51 -1.70 -21.04
CA PRO A 117 -22.64 -0.95 -21.93
C PRO A 117 -23.34 -0.81 -23.28
N ASN A 118 -23.42 0.42 -23.78
CA ASN A 118 -24.12 0.82 -25.02
C ASN A 118 -25.64 1.03 -24.92
N LYS A 119 -26.22 1.18 -23.72
CA LYS A 119 -27.64 1.55 -23.58
C LYS A 119 -28.05 2.80 -24.38
N ASP A 120 -27.16 3.80 -24.46
CA ASP A 120 -27.43 5.04 -25.19
C ASP A 120 -27.47 4.85 -26.71
N LYS A 121 -26.83 3.78 -27.23
CA LYS A 121 -26.86 3.44 -28.66
C LYS A 121 -28.02 2.50 -29.00
N ASN A 122 -28.45 1.68 -28.06
CA ASN A 122 -29.53 0.72 -28.24
C ASN A 122 -30.32 0.54 -26.93
N PRO A 123 -31.49 1.20 -26.78
CA PRO A 123 -32.35 1.08 -25.59
C PRO A 123 -32.87 -0.34 -25.33
N LYS A 124 -32.83 -1.22 -26.35
CA LYS A 124 -33.23 -2.63 -26.24
C LYS A 124 -32.10 -3.57 -25.86
N VAL A 125 -30.90 -3.03 -25.59
CA VAL A 125 -29.77 -3.83 -25.13
C VAL A 125 -30.14 -4.51 -23.80
N LEU A 126 -29.71 -5.76 -23.64
CA LEU A 126 -29.83 -6.46 -22.37
C LEU A 126 -28.67 -6.04 -21.46
N PRO A 127 -28.86 -5.95 -20.14
CA PRO A 127 -27.76 -5.80 -19.22
C PRO A 127 -26.71 -6.91 -19.40
N THR A 128 -25.45 -6.56 -19.18
CA THR A 128 -24.33 -7.50 -19.18
C THR A 128 -24.09 -8.08 -17.79
N SER A 129 -24.37 -7.30 -16.75
CA SER A 129 -24.27 -7.74 -15.36
C SER A 129 -25.28 -7.04 -14.46
N ILE A 130 -25.60 -7.70 -13.35
CA ILE A 130 -26.40 -7.19 -12.24
C ILE A 130 -25.53 -7.24 -10.99
N THR A 131 -25.36 -6.10 -10.33
CA THR A 131 -24.65 -6.04 -9.04
C THR A 131 -25.67 -5.96 -7.93
N VAL A 132 -25.52 -6.80 -6.92
CA VAL A 132 -26.39 -6.84 -5.74
C VAL A 132 -25.52 -6.71 -4.50
N PHE A 133 -25.90 -5.84 -3.58
CA PHE A 133 -25.03 -5.40 -2.49
C PHE A 133 -25.79 -5.23 -1.17
N ARG A 134 -25.08 -5.38 -0.06
CA ARG A 134 -25.62 -5.18 1.29
C ARG A 134 -25.95 -3.71 1.56
N GLU A 135 -26.72 -3.47 2.60
CA GLU A 135 -26.99 -2.10 3.06
C GLU A 135 -25.67 -1.41 3.44
N ASN A 136 -25.55 -0.12 3.13
CA ASN A 136 -24.34 0.68 3.35
C ASN A 136 -23.09 0.23 2.57
N PHE A 137 -23.22 -0.62 1.53
CA PHE A 137 -22.08 -0.96 0.67
C PHE A 137 -21.44 0.26 -0.01
N PHE A 138 -22.25 1.26 -0.37
CA PHE A 138 -21.82 2.50 -1.04
C PHE A 138 -21.91 3.75 -0.15
N TYR A 139 -22.55 3.67 1.03
CA TYR A 139 -22.77 4.84 1.87
C TYR A 139 -21.55 5.13 2.75
N VAL A 140 -20.95 6.30 2.55
CA VAL A 140 -20.22 7.02 3.60
C VAL A 140 -21.28 7.80 4.38
N LYS A 141 -21.57 7.42 5.62
CA LYS A 141 -22.43 8.25 6.49
C LYS A 141 -21.61 9.46 6.94
N ASP A 142 -22.17 10.66 6.86
CA ASP A 142 -21.53 11.85 7.44
C ASP A 142 -21.20 11.61 8.92
N GLY A 143 -19.93 11.78 9.29
CA GLY A 143 -19.45 11.55 10.66
C GLY A 143 -19.09 10.10 11.01
N ILE A 144 -19.32 9.15 10.10
CA ILE A 144 -18.77 7.78 10.18
C ILE A 144 -17.64 7.70 9.13
N PRO A 145 -16.45 7.18 9.47
CA PRO A 145 -15.36 7.02 8.52
C PRO A 145 -15.86 6.30 7.25
N ASP A 146 -15.35 6.70 6.08
CA ASP A 146 -15.63 6.01 4.81
C ASP A 146 -15.54 4.50 5.03
N PRO A 147 -16.49 3.65 4.60
CA PRO A 147 -16.35 2.21 4.66
C PRO A 147 -15.05 1.68 4.04
N GLN A 148 -14.41 2.48 3.17
CA GLN A 148 -13.05 2.26 2.64
C GLN A 148 -11.91 2.64 3.60
N ASP A 149 -12.18 3.47 4.61
CA ASP A 149 -11.28 3.92 5.68
C ASP A 149 -11.59 3.27 7.05
N VAL A 150 -12.73 2.59 7.25
CA VAL A 150 -12.87 1.66 8.38
C VAL A 150 -11.95 0.47 8.10
N ASN A 151 -11.27 -0.11 9.09
CA ASN A 151 -10.11 -1.00 8.94
C ASN A 151 -8.93 -0.33 8.22
N SER A 152 -8.53 0.86 8.71
CA SER A 152 -7.37 1.56 8.21
C SER A 152 -6.49 2.05 9.36
N PHE A 153 -5.20 2.11 9.07
CA PHE A 153 -4.21 2.75 9.92
C PHE A 153 -3.46 3.74 9.05
N HIS A 154 -3.47 5.01 9.44
CA HIS A 154 -2.71 6.04 8.74
C HIS A 154 -1.98 6.94 9.71
N LEU A 155 -0.78 7.36 9.33
CA LEU A 155 -0.03 8.37 10.06
C LEU A 155 0.05 9.64 9.24
N HIS A 156 -0.49 10.73 9.79
CA HIS A 156 -0.30 12.06 9.28
C HIS A 156 0.66 12.82 10.20
N VAL A 157 1.93 12.81 9.82
CA VAL A 157 3.00 13.58 10.44
C VAL A 157 3.06 14.99 9.85
N ALA A 158 2.73 15.98 10.67
CA ALA A 158 2.82 17.38 10.29
C ALA A 158 4.27 17.81 10.00
N HIS A 159 4.42 19.04 9.50
CA HIS A 159 5.72 19.64 9.31
C HIS A 159 6.47 19.73 10.65
N VAL A 160 7.74 19.33 10.65
CA VAL A 160 8.64 19.54 11.77
C VAL A 160 9.32 20.88 11.58
N GLU A 161 9.17 21.79 12.56
CA GLU A 161 9.85 23.08 12.55
C GLU A 161 11.39 22.93 12.44
N PRO A 162 12.10 23.96 11.96
CA PRO A 162 13.55 23.92 11.83
C PRO A 162 14.25 23.50 13.14
N ILE A 163 15.12 22.50 13.02
CA ILE A 163 15.86 21.94 14.15
C ILE A 163 17.11 22.79 14.38
N GLU A 164 17.26 23.30 15.61
CA GLU A 164 18.46 24.03 15.99
C GLU A 164 19.59 23.05 16.30
N GLN A 165 20.77 23.33 15.74
CA GLN A 165 21.96 22.58 16.05
C GLN A 165 22.48 22.97 17.44
N GLN A 166 22.50 22.01 18.36
CA GLN A 166 22.88 22.24 19.76
C GLN A 166 24.17 21.50 20.14
N ASN A 167 24.53 20.43 19.41
CA ASN A 167 25.74 19.63 19.63
C ASN A 167 25.88 19.11 21.08
N LEU A 168 24.76 18.73 21.70
CA LEU A 168 24.72 18.24 23.07
C LEU A 168 24.90 16.73 23.13
N THR A 169 25.37 16.25 24.28
CA THR A 169 25.45 14.82 24.59
C THR A 169 24.37 14.49 25.62
N PHE A 170 23.57 13.47 25.36
CA PHE A 170 22.44 13.06 26.20
C PHE A 170 22.66 11.66 26.76
N ASP A 171 22.08 11.42 27.94
CA ASP A 171 22.10 10.10 28.58
C ASP A 171 21.07 9.14 27.99
N GLY A 172 20.05 9.64 27.31
CA GLY A 172 18.99 8.83 26.71
C GLY A 172 18.43 9.42 25.42
N ILE A 173 17.91 8.54 24.57
CA ILE A 173 17.28 8.92 23.29
C ILE A 173 16.07 9.83 23.48
N GLU A 174 15.32 9.64 24.56
CA GLU A 174 14.13 10.44 24.88
C GLU A 174 14.48 11.91 25.05
N GLN A 175 15.46 12.22 25.92
CA GLN A 175 15.93 13.59 26.16
C GLN A 175 16.49 14.23 24.90
N ALA A 176 17.19 13.46 24.07
CA ALA A 176 17.71 13.95 22.80
C ALA A 176 16.59 14.38 21.86
N PHE A 177 15.52 13.60 21.73
CA PHE A 177 14.38 13.96 20.88
C PHE A 177 13.49 15.06 21.48
N GLN A 178 13.24 15.03 22.79
CA GLN A 178 12.56 16.14 23.49
C GLN A 178 13.27 17.46 23.21
N THR A 179 14.60 17.46 23.25
CA THR A 179 15.43 18.63 23.00
C THR A 179 15.47 19.03 21.54
N ALA A 180 15.59 18.06 20.62
CA ALA A 180 15.59 18.30 19.18
C ALA A 180 14.27 18.93 18.71
N PHE A 181 13.15 18.45 19.27
CA PHE A 181 11.81 18.94 18.94
C PHE A 181 11.33 20.07 19.85
N ALA A 182 12.13 20.59 20.78
CA ALA A 182 11.67 21.49 21.85
C ALA A 182 10.89 22.73 21.35
N LYS A 183 11.17 23.22 20.15
CA LYS A 183 10.45 24.35 19.55
C LYS A 183 9.20 23.96 18.78
N ASN A 184 9.11 22.71 18.34
CA ASN A 184 8.06 22.21 17.47
C ASN A 184 6.69 22.29 18.16
N ARG A 185 5.78 23.02 17.52
CA ARG A 185 4.41 23.27 18.01
C ARG A 185 3.37 22.40 17.32
N GLU A 186 3.77 21.74 16.24
CA GLU A 186 2.93 20.84 15.50
C GLU A 186 2.76 19.51 16.22
N PHE A 187 1.79 18.73 15.78
CA PHE A 187 1.53 17.39 16.27
C PHE A 187 1.36 16.43 15.10
N ALA A 188 1.51 15.13 15.38
CA ALA A 188 1.15 14.09 14.46
C ALA A 188 -0.22 13.53 14.82
N LEU A 189 -0.90 12.99 13.81
CA LEU A 189 -2.17 12.29 13.92
C LEU A 189 -1.98 10.84 13.51
N LEU A 190 -2.41 9.94 14.38
CA LEU A 190 -2.65 8.54 14.07
C LEU A 190 -4.15 8.40 13.81
N LEU A 191 -4.53 7.96 12.61
CA LEU A 191 -5.92 7.67 12.27
C LEU A 191 -6.15 6.17 12.45
N TRP A 192 -6.89 5.80 13.48
CA TRP A 192 -7.30 4.42 13.76
C TRP A 192 -8.74 4.24 13.29
N ASN A 193 -8.95 3.52 12.20
CA ASN A 193 -10.28 3.43 11.57
C ASN A 193 -10.91 4.80 11.32
N GLY A 194 -10.09 5.81 10.99
CA GLY A 194 -10.52 7.19 10.81
C GLY A 194 -10.70 8.00 12.10
N VAL A 195 -10.66 7.38 13.29
CA VAL A 195 -10.67 8.09 14.57
C VAL A 195 -9.29 8.73 14.80
N PRO A 196 -9.20 10.06 14.97
CA PRO A 196 -7.93 10.74 15.11
C PRO A 196 -7.40 10.68 16.54
N ILE A 197 -6.24 10.06 16.73
CA ILE A 197 -5.44 10.11 17.95
C ILE A 197 -4.27 11.06 17.73
N LYS A 198 -4.22 12.12 18.53
CA LYS A 198 -3.17 13.14 18.48
C LYS A 198 -1.99 12.73 19.36
N PHE A 199 -0.77 12.99 18.89
CA PHE A 199 0.44 12.88 19.71
C PHE A 199 1.47 13.96 19.34
N THR A 200 2.24 14.40 20.32
CA THR A 200 3.21 15.49 20.19
C THR A 200 4.62 14.97 19.88
N TYR A 201 5.38 15.76 19.11
CA TYR A 201 6.79 15.45 18.84
C TYR A 201 7.69 15.65 20.06
N THR A 202 7.30 16.58 20.94
CA THR A 202 8.09 16.98 22.11
C THR A 202 7.95 16.03 23.28
N VAL A 203 6.79 15.40 23.48
CA VAL A 203 6.52 14.61 24.68
C VAL A 203 6.21 13.16 24.34
N ASP A 204 5.22 12.91 23.48
CA ASP A 204 4.71 11.56 23.24
C ASP A 204 5.65 10.74 22.33
N LEU A 205 6.14 11.34 21.23
CA LEU A 205 7.02 10.67 20.27
C LEU A 205 8.30 10.09 20.91
N PRO A 206 9.04 10.82 21.77
CA PRO A 206 10.20 10.27 22.48
C PRO A 206 9.88 8.98 23.24
N LEU A 207 8.74 8.92 23.91
CA LEU A 207 8.32 7.78 24.74
C LEU A 207 7.93 6.56 23.89
N MET A 208 7.24 6.78 22.76
CA MET A 208 6.81 5.68 21.89
C MET A 208 7.90 5.16 20.95
N LEU A 209 8.96 5.92 20.69
CA LEU A 209 9.90 5.63 19.60
C LEU A 209 10.53 4.24 19.73
N LYS A 210 10.99 3.86 20.93
CA LYS A 210 11.59 2.55 21.18
C LYS A 210 10.62 1.41 20.87
N THR A 211 9.38 1.55 21.34
CA THR A 211 8.28 0.59 21.14
C THR A 211 7.95 0.42 19.66
N VAL A 212 7.86 1.54 18.92
CA VAL A 212 7.65 1.55 17.47
C VAL A 212 8.80 0.88 16.72
N LEU A 213 10.06 1.19 17.05
CA LEU A 213 11.22 0.60 16.36
C LEU A 213 11.29 -0.93 16.57
N SER A 214 11.02 -1.40 17.80
CA SER A 214 10.94 -2.82 18.12
C SER A 214 9.83 -3.53 17.32
N MET A 215 8.64 -2.93 17.25
CA MET A 215 7.52 -3.46 16.44
C MET A 215 7.92 -3.60 14.97
N LEU A 216 8.48 -2.54 14.39
CA LEU A 216 8.83 -2.52 12.97
C LEU A 216 9.94 -3.50 12.63
N GLU A 217 10.95 -3.66 13.50
CA GLU A 217 11.97 -4.68 13.33
C GLU A 217 11.36 -6.09 13.31
N ALA A 218 10.48 -6.41 14.26
CA ALA A 218 9.80 -7.71 14.31
C ALA A 218 8.96 -7.97 13.04
N LEU A 219 8.23 -6.97 12.55
CA LEU A 219 7.37 -7.10 11.36
C LEU A 219 8.16 -7.28 10.06
N ILE A 220 9.34 -6.65 9.94
CA ILE A 220 10.20 -6.72 8.76
C ILE A 220 11.03 -8.02 8.75
N GLU A 221 11.55 -8.43 9.91
CA GLU A 221 12.45 -9.60 9.98
C GLU A 221 11.71 -10.93 10.02
N LYS A 222 10.47 -10.96 10.52
CA LYS A 222 9.71 -12.21 10.70
C LYS A 222 8.59 -12.32 9.67
N GLY A 223 8.55 -13.46 8.99
CA GLY A 223 7.45 -13.84 8.10
C GLY A 223 6.13 -13.86 8.84
N THR A 224 6.07 -14.49 10.01
CA THR A 224 4.89 -14.64 10.87
C THR A 224 5.24 -14.34 12.33
N GLY A 225 4.26 -14.01 13.17
CA GLY A 225 4.52 -13.78 14.59
C GLY A 225 3.40 -13.12 15.36
N THR A 226 3.67 -12.87 16.65
CA THR A 226 2.83 -12.09 17.55
C THR A 226 3.70 -11.09 18.33
N HIS A 227 3.11 -9.97 18.74
CA HIS A 227 3.79 -8.96 19.54
C HIS A 227 2.79 -8.13 20.31
N THR A 228 3.07 -7.83 21.57
CA THR A 228 2.25 -6.94 22.39
C THR A 228 3.01 -5.66 22.62
N LEU A 229 2.33 -4.53 22.43
CA LEU A 229 2.86 -3.19 22.62
C LEU A 229 2.04 -2.47 23.66
N GLU A 230 2.71 -1.70 24.50
CA GLU A 230 2.08 -0.79 25.45
C GLU A 230 2.66 0.60 25.20
N PHE A 231 1.77 1.55 24.96
CA PHE A 231 2.10 2.96 24.86
C PHE A 231 1.53 3.65 26.09
N ASP A 232 2.40 4.25 26.88
CA ASP A 232 2.04 5.08 28.02
C ASP A 232 2.51 6.51 27.74
N CYS A 233 1.70 7.23 26.96
CA CYS A 233 1.98 8.60 26.55
C CYS A 233 1.03 9.56 27.27
N PRO A 234 1.45 10.79 27.58
CA PRO A 234 0.55 11.79 28.15
C PRO A 234 -0.72 12.03 27.33
N ALA A 235 -0.62 12.05 26.00
CA ALA A 235 -1.77 12.23 25.12
C ALA A 235 -2.65 10.98 24.97
N PHE A 236 -2.12 9.77 25.19
CA PHE A 236 -2.89 8.54 25.13
C PHE A 236 -2.19 7.36 25.81
N THR A 237 -2.97 6.44 26.38
CA THR A 237 -2.51 5.17 26.93
C THR A 237 -3.26 4.05 26.23
N THR A 238 -2.52 3.10 25.63
CA THR A 238 -3.12 2.00 24.88
C THR A 238 -2.23 0.77 24.84
N ARG A 239 -2.87 -0.39 24.78
CA ARG A 239 -2.25 -1.68 24.51
C ARG A 239 -2.66 -2.19 23.14
N TRP A 240 -1.71 -2.64 22.34
CA TRP A 240 -1.98 -3.32 21.07
C TRP A 240 -1.44 -4.75 21.09
N ASP A 241 -2.29 -5.71 20.72
CA ASP A 241 -1.93 -7.10 20.51
C ASP A 241 -1.91 -7.39 19.01
N LEU A 242 -0.70 -7.62 18.48
CA LEU A 242 -0.43 -7.83 17.06
C LEU A 242 -0.27 -9.33 16.78
N LYS A 243 -0.85 -9.77 15.67
CA LYS A 243 -0.64 -11.10 15.08
C LYS A 243 -0.48 -10.95 13.57
N TRP A 244 0.53 -11.54 12.98
CA TRP A 244 0.75 -11.42 11.54
C TRP A 244 1.21 -12.71 10.88
N ASP A 245 0.95 -12.78 9.58
CA ASP A 245 1.53 -13.74 8.67
C ASP A 245 2.39 -13.04 7.60
N GLU A 246 2.75 -13.75 6.53
CA GLU A 246 3.60 -13.21 5.46
C GLU A 246 2.98 -11.99 4.78
N LYS A 247 1.65 -11.89 4.72
CA LYS A 247 0.91 -10.89 3.95
C LYS A 247 0.13 -9.92 4.82
N PHE A 248 -0.51 -10.39 5.88
CA PHE A 248 -1.45 -9.63 6.68
C PHE A 248 -0.97 -9.44 8.12
N ILE A 249 -1.42 -8.35 8.72
CA ILE A 249 -1.30 -8.06 10.15
C ILE A 249 -2.69 -7.80 10.71
N GLN A 250 -3.02 -8.50 11.80
CA GLN A 250 -4.16 -8.22 12.66
C GLN A 250 -3.66 -7.49 13.89
N ILE A 251 -4.38 -6.44 14.29
CA ILE A 251 -4.07 -5.66 15.49
C ILE A 251 -5.37 -5.51 16.27
N GLU A 252 -5.36 -5.91 17.54
CA GLU A 252 -6.44 -5.64 18.48
C GLU A 252 -5.93 -4.61 19.49
N SER A 253 -6.70 -3.56 19.73
CA SER A 253 -6.32 -2.46 20.60
C SER A 253 -7.24 -2.37 21.81
N HIS A 254 -6.68 -1.87 22.91
CA HIS A 254 -7.41 -1.41 24.07
C HIS A 254 -6.94 0.00 24.41
N TRP A 255 -7.86 0.96 24.48
CA TRP A 255 -7.57 2.37 24.73
C TRP A 255 -8.05 2.76 26.12
N ASP A 256 -7.11 3.00 27.04
CA ASP A 256 -7.40 3.41 28.42
C ASP A 256 -7.64 4.92 28.52
N LYS A 257 -6.89 5.69 27.72
CA LYS A 257 -6.93 7.14 27.70
C LYS A 257 -6.59 7.66 26.32
N VAL A 258 -7.33 8.66 25.83
CA VAL A 258 -7.05 9.40 24.60
C VAL A 258 -7.46 10.85 24.78
N ASP A 259 -6.54 11.78 24.54
CA ASP A 259 -6.84 13.21 24.49
C ASP A 259 -7.96 13.47 23.45
N GLY A 260 -9.09 13.99 23.93
CA GLY A 260 -10.31 14.16 23.13
C GLY A 260 -11.47 13.24 23.53
N GLY A 261 -11.23 12.24 24.39
CA GLY A 261 -12.29 11.40 24.95
C GLY A 261 -12.85 10.36 23.97
N TYR A 262 -12.00 9.81 23.10
CA TYR A 262 -12.40 8.88 22.03
C TYR A 262 -12.40 7.39 22.44
N GLU A 263 -12.11 7.07 23.70
CA GLU A 263 -11.93 5.69 24.19
C GLU A 263 -13.17 4.82 23.93
N ALA A 264 -14.36 5.36 24.20
CA ALA A 264 -15.61 4.63 23.96
C ALA A 264 -15.79 4.24 22.48
N ALA A 265 -15.45 5.14 21.55
CA ALA A 265 -15.54 4.87 20.12
C ALA A 265 -14.46 3.90 19.65
N LEU A 266 -13.24 4.04 20.18
CA LEU A 266 -12.11 3.19 19.82
C LEU A 266 -12.23 1.75 20.36
N ASN A 267 -12.91 1.58 21.49
CA ASN A 267 -13.16 0.28 22.11
C ASN A 267 -14.54 -0.31 21.72
N GLU A 268 -15.26 0.27 20.75
CA GLU A 268 -16.59 -0.22 20.32
C GLU A 268 -16.50 -1.63 19.71
N GLU A 269 -17.21 -2.58 20.31
CA GLU A 269 -17.21 -3.98 19.91
C GLU A 269 -18.18 -4.26 18.75
N ALA A 270 -19.33 -3.57 18.70
CA ALA A 270 -20.38 -3.88 17.73
C ALA A 270 -19.94 -3.63 16.27
N GLU A 271 -19.08 -2.62 16.06
CA GLU A 271 -18.53 -2.28 14.75
C GLU A 271 -17.06 -2.75 14.58
N GLU A 272 -16.53 -3.52 15.55
CA GLU A 272 -15.15 -3.99 15.59
C GLU A 272 -14.11 -2.85 15.38
N ILE A 273 -14.36 -1.66 15.92
CA ILE A 273 -13.46 -0.50 15.74
C ILE A 273 -12.11 -0.74 16.42
N PHE A 274 -12.08 -1.48 17.51
CA PHE A 274 -10.85 -1.82 18.24
C PHE A 274 -9.88 -2.71 17.44
N LYS A 275 -10.32 -3.24 16.30
CA LYS A 275 -9.59 -4.22 15.49
C LYS A 275 -9.20 -3.68 14.12
N LEU A 276 -7.99 -4.07 13.68
CA LEU A 276 -7.46 -3.85 12.35
C LEU A 276 -7.03 -5.17 11.73
N LEU A 277 -7.18 -5.29 10.41
CA LEU A 277 -6.65 -6.34 9.54
C LEU A 277 -6.10 -5.69 8.26
N LEU A 278 -4.80 -5.51 8.18
CA LEU A 278 -4.15 -4.73 7.13
C LEU A 278 -3.16 -5.58 6.34
N LEU A 279 -2.78 -5.13 5.14
CA LEU A 279 -1.57 -5.64 4.51
C LEU A 279 -0.35 -5.23 5.36
N LYS A 280 0.46 -6.21 5.76
CA LYS A 280 1.64 -6.00 6.61
C LYS A 280 2.56 -4.92 6.05
N LYS A 281 2.81 -4.95 4.73
CA LYS A 281 3.66 -3.96 4.04
C LYS A 281 3.10 -2.54 4.11
N GLU A 282 1.78 -2.37 4.01
CA GLU A 282 1.15 -1.05 3.97
C GLU A 282 1.17 -0.43 5.36
N PHE A 283 0.89 -1.22 6.40
CA PHE A 283 1.07 -0.80 7.79
C PHE A 283 2.51 -0.33 8.05
N VAL A 284 3.52 -1.07 7.58
CA VAL A 284 4.93 -0.69 7.71
C VAL A 284 5.26 0.62 6.96
N PHE A 285 4.67 0.86 5.78
CA PHE A 285 4.92 2.07 4.99
C PHE A 285 4.45 3.35 5.67
N GLU A 286 3.38 3.30 6.47
CA GLU A 286 2.85 4.47 7.20
C GLU A 286 3.90 5.13 8.11
N TRP A 287 4.84 4.34 8.64
CA TRP A 287 5.87 4.84 9.55
C TRP A 287 7.04 5.56 8.85
N LYS A 288 7.20 5.40 7.54
CA LYS A 288 8.38 5.87 6.78
C LYS A 288 8.68 7.35 7.01
N MET A 289 7.67 8.22 6.90
CA MET A 289 7.87 9.66 7.03
C MET A 289 8.27 10.04 8.46
N LEU A 290 7.63 9.44 9.48
CA LEU A 290 7.97 9.68 10.88
C LEU A 290 9.42 9.29 11.17
N LEU A 291 9.86 8.11 10.73
CA LEU A 291 11.24 7.66 10.91
C LEU A 291 12.24 8.59 10.21
N GLN A 292 11.90 9.06 9.01
CA GLN A 292 12.73 10.02 8.28
C GLN A 292 12.86 11.35 9.05
N GLN A 293 11.77 11.89 9.57
CA GLN A 293 11.77 13.10 10.40
C GLN A 293 12.60 12.91 11.68
N CYS A 294 12.44 11.78 12.37
CA CYS A 294 13.25 11.46 13.56
C CYS A 294 14.75 11.40 13.22
N ARG A 295 15.12 10.71 12.14
CA ARG A 295 16.50 10.60 11.70
C ARG A 295 17.08 11.98 11.37
N GLN A 296 16.36 12.80 10.62
CA GLN A 296 16.78 14.15 10.25
C GLN A 296 16.91 15.06 11.48
N ALA A 297 15.95 15.03 12.41
CA ALA A 297 16.00 15.83 13.63
C ALA A 297 17.21 15.47 14.50
N PHE A 298 17.48 14.18 14.68
CA PHE A 298 18.65 13.73 15.42
C PHE A 298 19.96 14.20 14.75
N GLU A 299 20.08 14.06 13.43
CA GLU A 299 21.29 14.48 12.70
C GLU A 299 21.49 16.01 12.70
N LEU A 300 20.43 16.79 12.46
CA LEU A 300 20.50 18.25 12.41
C LEU A 300 20.76 18.88 13.78
N SER A 301 20.25 18.26 14.85
CA SER A 301 20.53 18.73 16.21
C SER A 301 22.00 18.60 16.61
N GLY A 302 22.76 17.75 15.91
CA GLY A 302 24.13 17.38 16.30
C GLY A 302 24.20 16.57 17.60
N ALA A 303 23.07 16.00 18.05
CA ALA A 303 23.00 15.25 19.29
C ALA A 303 23.91 14.00 19.25
N SER A 304 24.48 13.68 20.41
CA SER A 304 25.19 12.43 20.65
C SER A 304 24.67 11.75 21.91
N LEU A 305 24.88 10.43 22.00
CA LEU A 305 24.29 9.59 23.06
C LEU A 305 25.40 8.85 23.81
N ASN A 306 25.36 8.93 25.14
CA ASN A 306 26.33 8.28 26.03
C ASN A 306 26.15 6.76 26.06
N GLN A 307 24.91 6.30 26.16
CA GLN A 307 24.61 4.89 26.34
C GLN A 307 24.70 4.11 25.03
N VAL A 308 25.28 2.91 25.10
CA VAL A 308 25.42 2.00 23.94
C VAL A 308 24.05 1.61 23.39
N ILE A 309 23.09 1.31 24.27
CA ILE A 309 21.75 0.87 23.90
C ILE A 309 21.03 1.93 23.05
N ASP A 310 21.09 3.20 23.45
CA ASP A 310 20.48 4.29 22.68
C ASP A 310 21.17 4.53 21.33
N ARG A 311 22.50 4.32 21.27
CA ARG A 311 23.22 4.35 19.98
C ARG A 311 22.76 3.22 19.05
N GLU A 312 22.48 2.03 19.59
CA GLU A 312 21.88 0.94 18.78
C GLU A 312 20.47 1.30 18.30
N LEU A 313 19.65 1.97 19.11
CA LEU A 313 18.33 2.46 18.67
C LEU A 313 18.44 3.45 17.50
N ILE A 314 19.42 4.36 17.50
CA ILE A 314 19.66 5.25 16.35
C ILE A 314 20.14 4.48 15.12
N ARG A 315 20.95 3.43 15.29
CA ARG A 315 21.33 2.54 14.16
C ARG A 315 20.11 1.80 13.62
N LEU A 316 19.25 1.30 14.51
CA LEU A 316 18.00 0.62 14.15
C LEU A 316 17.06 1.57 13.40
N LEU A 317 16.86 2.80 13.89
CA LEU A 317 16.10 3.85 13.22
C LEU A 317 16.58 4.06 11.78
N ARG A 318 17.90 4.20 11.57
CA ARG A 318 18.49 4.35 10.23
C ARG A 318 18.31 3.10 9.36
N LYS A 319 18.45 1.91 9.94
CA LYS A 319 18.25 0.62 9.25
C LYS A 319 16.81 0.50 8.75
N LEU A 320 15.84 0.68 9.64
CA LEU A 320 14.41 0.56 9.34
C LEU A 320 13.98 1.62 8.33
N GLU A 321 14.35 2.89 8.54
CA GLU A 321 14.05 3.96 7.59
C GLU A 321 14.50 3.58 6.17
N ARG A 322 15.73 3.06 5.99
CA ARG A 322 16.23 2.63 4.67
C ARG A 322 15.54 1.40 4.10
N GLN A 323 15.14 0.45 4.94
CA GLN A 323 14.49 -0.80 4.51
C GLN A 323 13.05 -0.58 4.05
N ILE A 324 12.36 0.39 4.64
CA ILE A 324 10.99 0.75 4.26
C ILE A 324 11.03 1.51 2.93
N SER A 325 10.61 0.85 1.85
CA SER A 325 10.83 1.30 0.48
C SER A 325 9.84 2.37 0.00
N HIS A 326 8.65 2.42 0.57
CA HIS A 326 7.58 3.33 0.16
C HIS A 326 7.07 4.15 1.33
N PHE A 327 6.45 5.27 0.99
CA PHE A 327 5.78 6.12 1.96
C PHE A 327 4.32 5.71 2.17
N GLY A 328 3.77 6.02 3.35
CA GLY A 328 2.35 5.87 3.68
C GLY A 328 1.41 6.65 2.77
N LYS A 329 0.10 6.39 2.90
CA LYS A 329 -0.98 6.88 2.02
C LYS A 329 -0.87 8.38 1.74
N PHE A 330 -0.64 9.21 2.75
CA PHE A 330 -0.58 10.66 2.61
C PHE A 330 0.68 11.19 1.90
N TYR A 331 1.74 10.39 1.80
CA TYR A 331 3.06 10.83 1.31
C TYR A 331 3.50 10.13 0.03
N LYS A 332 2.69 9.23 -0.55
CA LYS A 332 2.97 8.58 -1.86
C LYS A 332 3.27 9.58 -2.98
N LYS A 333 2.66 10.78 -2.97
CA LYS A 333 2.97 11.84 -3.97
C LYS A 333 4.37 12.42 -3.79
N GLN A 334 4.88 12.51 -2.57
CA GLN A 334 6.24 12.98 -2.31
C GLN A 334 7.28 11.98 -2.79
N GLU A 335 6.97 10.68 -2.81
CA GLU A 335 7.83 9.67 -3.45
C GLU A 335 8.10 10.01 -4.91
N LYS A 336 7.08 10.47 -5.65
CA LYS A 336 7.22 10.90 -7.05
C LYS A 336 8.08 12.15 -7.20
N LEU A 337 8.03 13.08 -6.23
CA LEU A 337 8.82 14.32 -6.21
C LEU A 337 10.28 14.06 -5.82
N ILE A 338 10.53 13.20 -4.83
CA ILE A 338 11.87 12.78 -4.41
C ILE A 338 12.53 11.95 -5.52
N THR A 339 11.78 11.05 -6.17
CA THR A 339 12.34 10.30 -7.31
C THR A 339 12.61 11.19 -8.51
N THR A 340 11.80 12.21 -8.80
CA THR A 340 12.12 13.18 -9.87
C THR A 340 13.28 14.10 -9.51
N GLN A 341 13.39 14.61 -8.27
CA GLN A 341 14.56 15.41 -7.85
C GLN A 341 15.85 14.61 -7.72
N ALA A 342 15.79 13.34 -7.31
CA ALA A 342 16.96 12.46 -7.29
C ALA A 342 17.40 12.05 -8.71
N ASP A 343 16.48 12.05 -9.68
CA ASP A 343 16.73 11.75 -11.10
C ASP A 343 17.01 13.01 -11.95
N ASP A 344 16.98 14.21 -11.35
CA ASP A 344 17.49 15.44 -11.98
C ASP A 344 19.02 15.46 -12.10
N ARG A 345 19.72 14.50 -11.48
CA ARG A 345 20.93 13.98 -12.11
C ARG A 345 20.48 13.19 -13.32
N LYS A 346 20.22 13.89 -14.43
CA LYS A 346 19.98 13.28 -15.75
C LYS A 346 20.89 12.07 -15.86
N LYS A 347 20.36 10.87 -15.67
CA LYS A 347 21.07 9.66 -16.06
C LYS A 347 21.35 9.89 -17.54
N VAL A 348 22.62 10.14 -17.87
CA VAL A 348 23.04 10.28 -19.25
C VAL A 348 22.77 8.92 -19.85
N ASP A 349 21.61 8.78 -20.48
CA ASP A 349 21.28 7.57 -21.21
C ASP A 349 22.13 7.60 -22.46
N PHE A 350 23.32 7.00 -22.36
CA PHE A 350 24.29 6.95 -23.45
C PHE A 350 23.69 6.35 -24.73
N ARG A 351 22.58 5.61 -24.63
CA ARG A 351 21.80 5.08 -25.76
C ARG A 351 21.11 6.16 -26.59
N LYS A 352 20.82 7.32 -25.99
CA LYS A 352 20.19 8.47 -26.67
C LYS A 352 21.21 9.40 -27.33
N LEU A 353 22.51 9.18 -27.14
CA LEU A 353 23.53 9.94 -27.86
C LEU A 353 23.52 9.58 -29.35
N PRO A 354 23.78 10.53 -30.25
CA PRO A 354 24.03 10.22 -31.66
C PRO A 354 25.15 9.18 -31.80
N GLN A 355 25.05 8.29 -32.79
CA GLN A 355 26.03 7.20 -32.99
C GLN A 355 27.48 7.70 -33.01
N TRP A 356 27.74 8.84 -33.67
CA TRP A 356 29.08 9.43 -33.71
C TRP A 356 29.63 9.79 -32.31
N ALA A 357 28.78 10.28 -31.40
CA ALA A 357 29.19 10.62 -30.04
C ALA A 357 29.43 9.37 -29.19
N GLN A 358 28.69 8.29 -29.43
CA GLN A 358 28.95 6.99 -28.81
C GLN A 358 30.31 6.43 -29.24
N TYR A 359 30.66 6.53 -30.53
CA TYR A 359 31.99 6.11 -31.02
C TYR A 359 33.13 6.93 -30.43
N ILE A 360 32.96 8.25 -30.30
CA ILE A 360 33.95 9.11 -29.65
C ILE A 360 34.16 8.71 -28.19
N LEU A 361 33.07 8.44 -27.45
CA LEU A 361 33.16 8.02 -26.04
C LEU A 361 33.89 6.68 -25.89
N ILE A 362 33.58 5.71 -26.76
CA ILE A 362 34.27 4.40 -26.79
C ILE A 362 35.76 4.57 -27.11
N ALA A 363 36.09 5.41 -28.09
CA ALA A 363 37.47 5.73 -28.45
C ALA A 363 38.21 6.40 -27.28
N LEU A 364 37.56 7.32 -26.56
CA LEU A 364 38.12 7.97 -25.38
C LEU A 364 38.42 6.98 -24.25
N ILE A 365 37.49 6.06 -23.98
CA ILE A 365 37.68 5.00 -22.98
C ILE A 365 38.83 4.08 -23.39
N LEU A 366 38.90 3.68 -24.66
CA LEU A 366 40.00 2.88 -25.17
C LEU A 366 41.35 3.60 -25.03
N VAL A 367 41.42 4.89 -25.37
CA VAL A 367 42.64 5.70 -25.20
C VAL A 367 43.01 5.80 -23.72
N LEU A 368 42.07 6.10 -22.84
CA LEU A 368 42.31 6.26 -21.40
C LEU A 368 42.69 4.95 -20.70
N VAL A 369 42.33 3.79 -21.24
CA VAL A 369 42.70 2.49 -20.67
C VAL A 369 43.99 1.96 -21.30
N VAL A 370 44.11 2.04 -22.63
CA VAL A 370 45.20 1.43 -23.39
C VAL A 370 46.48 2.29 -23.33
N VAL A 371 46.36 3.62 -23.40
CA VAL A 371 47.54 4.51 -23.41
C VAL A 371 48.29 4.50 -22.08
N PRO A 372 47.64 4.61 -20.90
CA PRO A 372 48.34 4.48 -19.63
C PRO A 372 48.95 3.09 -19.44
N ALA A 373 48.24 2.02 -19.84
CA ALA A 373 48.79 0.67 -19.80
C ALA A 373 50.05 0.56 -20.68
N TYR A 374 50.06 1.16 -21.86
CA TYR A 374 51.22 1.21 -22.77
C TYR A 374 52.37 2.05 -22.22
N LEU A 375 52.09 3.21 -21.63
CA LEU A 375 53.10 4.08 -21.06
C LEU A 375 53.76 3.50 -19.81
N LEU A 376 52.99 2.80 -18.97
CA LEU A 376 53.45 2.15 -17.74
C LEU A 376 54.13 0.79 -17.98
N SER A 377 54.09 0.29 -19.22
CA SER A 377 54.83 -0.89 -19.61
C SER A 377 56.34 -0.68 -19.60
N LYS A 378 57.04 -1.58 -18.91
CA LYS A 378 58.50 -1.70 -18.98
C LYS A 378 59.01 -2.50 -20.19
N ASP A 379 58.13 -3.14 -20.95
CA ASP A 379 58.49 -4.15 -21.94
C ASP A 379 57.89 -3.81 -23.32
N LYS A 380 58.37 -2.71 -23.91
CA LYS A 380 57.78 -2.09 -25.12
C LYS A 380 58.09 -2.81 -26.43
N ASN A 381 59.03 -3.76 -26.42
CA ASN A 381 59.53 -4.41 -27.64
C ASN A 381 58.97 -5.83 -27.88
N SER A 382 58.06 -6.31 -27.03
CA SER A 382 57.43 -7.62 -27.23
C SER A 382 56.12 -7.48 -28.03
N PRO A 383 55.95 -8.18 -29.17
CA PRO A 383 54.67 -8.21 -29.89
C PRO A 383 53.53 -8.84 -29.07
N PHE A 384 53.85 -9.52 -27.97
CA PHE A 384 52.88 -10.12 -27.04
C PHE A 384 52.64 -9.29 -25.78
N TRP A 385 53.26 -8.11 -25.66
CA TRP A 385 53.14 -7.25 -24.48
C TRP A 385 51.68 -6.90 -24.16
N MET A 386 50.88 -6.61 -25.20
CA MET A 386 49.46 -6.24 -25.06
C MET A 386 48.64 -7.39 -24.47
N LEU A 387 48.85 -8.63 -24.94
CA LEU A 387 48.17 -9.83 -24.44
C LEU A 387 48.52 -10.15 -22.99
N LYS A 388 49.76 -9.88 -22.56
CA LYS A 388 50.22 -10.16 -21.19
C LYS A 388 49.66 -9.18 -20.17
N ASN A 389 49.52 -7.90 -20.53
CA ASN A 389 49.10 -6.84 -19.61
C ASN A 389 47.60 -6.51 -19.70
N LEU A 390 46.95 -6.74 -20.85
CA LEU A 390 45.49 -6.66 -20.96
C LEU A 390 44.79 -7.92 -20.44
N ARG A 391 45.46 -9.07 -20.30
CA ARG A 391 44.84 -10.31 -19.78
C ARG A 391 44.06 -10.11 -18.47
N PRO A 392 44.62 -9.48 -17.42
CA PRO A 392 43.84 -9.21 -16.20
C PRO A 392 42.68 -8.26 -16.46
N ILE A 393 42.88 -7.19 -17.23
CA ILE A 393 41.83 -6.21 -17.56
C ILE A 393 40.67 -6.87 -18.34
N VAL A 394 40.98 -7.72 -19.32
CA VAL A 394 40.01 -8.47 -20.11
C VAL A 394 39.28 -9.49 -19.25
N LEU A 395 39.96 -10.18 -18.31
CA LEU A 395 39.34 -11.08 -17.33
C LEU A 395 38.39 -10.35 -16.37
N TYR A 396 38.71 -9.12 -15.97
CA TYR A 396 37.82 -8.30 -15.13
C TYR A 396 36.67 -7.67 -15.91
N LEU A 397 36.84 -7.37 -17.21
CA LEU A 397 35.81 -6.76 -18.06
C LEU A 397 34.90 -7.77 -18.77
N THR A 398 35.32 -9.03 -18.93
CA THR A 398 34.50 -10.06 -19.60
C THR A 398 33.15 -10.30 -18.93
N PRO A 399 33.05 -10.41 -17.59
CA PRO A 399 31.77 -10.52 -16.91
C PRO A 399 30.86 -9.31 -17.19
N PHE A 400 31.46 -8.11 -17.22
CA PHE A 400 30.73 -6.86 -17.45
C PHE A 400 30.20 -6.79 -18.89
N LEU A 401 31.00 -7.20 -19.88
CA LEU A 401 30.62 -7.27 -21.29
C LEU A 401 29.55 -8.35 -21.54
N LEU A 402 29.65 -9.52 -20.90
CA LEU A 402 28.63 -10.57 -20.99
C LEU A 402 27.29 -10.12 -20.38
N ILE A 403 27.32 -9.42 -19.24
CA ILE A 403 26.12 -8.86 -18.62
C ILE A 403 25.49 -7.79 -19.52
N THR A 404 26.30 -6.90 -20.12
CA THR A 404 25.78 -5.88 -21.05
C THR A 404 25.23 -6.50 -22.33
N PHE A 405 25.90 -7.49 -22.93
CA PHE A 405 25.38 -8.22 -24.09
C PHE A 405 24.08 -8.97 -23.78
N TYR A 406 24.01 -9.65 -22.63
CA TYR A 406 22.79 -10.33 -22.19
C TYR A 406 21.63 -9.34 -21.98
N TRP A 407 21.91 -8.17 -21.41
CA TRP A 407 20.93 -7.09 -21.26
C TRP A 407 20.44 -6.55 -22.60
N ILE A 408 21.35 -6.29 -23.55
CA ILE A 408 21.01 -5.83 -24.90
C ILE A 408 20.18 -6.87 -25.65
N TYR A 409 20.55 -8.14 -25.56
CA TYR A 409 19.79 -9.26 -26.15
C TYR A 409 18.37 -9.35 -25.59
N ARG A 410 18.21 -9.24 -24.26
CA ARG A 410 16.89 -9.29 -23.60
C ARG A 410 16.00 -8.10 -23.98
N ILE A 411 16.57 -6.92 -24.18
CA ILE A 411 15.85 -5.72 -24.64
C ILE A 411 15.37 -5.90 -26.08
N ASN A 412 16.22 -6.38 -26.99
CA ASN A 412 15.82 -6.60 -28.39
C ASN A 412 14.72 -7.67 -28.53
N LYS A 413 14.71 -8.67 -27.64
CA LYS A 413 13.65 -9.68 -27.60
C LYS A 413 12.29 -9.11 -27.17
N ARG A 414 12.26 -8.07 -26.33
CA ARG A 414 11.03 -7.38 -25.89
C ARG A 414 10.50 -6.34 -26.87
N ILE A 415 11.34 -5.81 -27.76
CA ILE A 415 10.91 -4.85 -28.79
C ILE A 415 10.28 -5.56 -30.00
N LYS A 416 10.60 -6.85 -30.20
CA LYS A 416 10.04 -7.68 -31.27
C LYS A 416 8.83 -8.52 -30.85
N SER A 417 8.40 -8.43 -29.59
CA SER A 417 7.18 -9.04 -29.02
C SER A 417 6.23 -7.93 -28.62
#